data_AF-A0A933ZVE6-F1
#
_entry.id   AF-A0A933ZVE6-F1
#
_cell.length_a   1.000
_cell.length_b   1.000
_cell.length_c   1.000
_cell.angle_alpha   90.00
_cell.angle_beta   90.00
_cell.angle_gamma   90.00
#
_symmetry.space_group_name_H-M   'P 1'
#
loop_
_entity.id
_entity.type
_entity.pdbx_description
1 polymer ?
#
loop_
_entity_poly.entity_id
_entity_poly.type
_entity_poly.pdbx_seq_one_letter_code
_entity_poly.pdbx_strand_id
1 'polypeptide(L)'
;MPRPLSHGQPRDHPGTRIVVVRASHDLLARRLRDRRRESAQALAEREARNLLWPELRGDLEVVNQGRIEDAVRTLTDGVLRWLAG
;
A
#
# COMPACT_ATOMS: atom_id res chain seq x y z
N MET A 1 -6.73 -24.31 10.20
CA MET A 1 -7.18 -23.56 9.00
C MET A 1 -7.26 -22.09 9.37
N PRO A 2 -6.52 -21.18 8.73
CA PRO A 2 -6.64 -19.76 9.06
C PRO A 2 -8.03 -19.28 8.62
N ARG A 3 -8.77 -18.63 9.52
CA ARG A 3 -10.06 -18.03 9.20
C ARG A 3 -9.85 -16.93 8.16
N PRO A 4 -10.68 -16.84 7.11
CA PRO A 4 -10.74 -15.63 6.32
C PRO A 4 -11.16 -14.50 7.25
N LEU A 5 -10.40 -13.40 7.27
CA LEU A 5 -10.82 -12.18 7.95
C LEU A 5 -12.05 -11.66 7.19
N SER A 6 -13.26 -11.98 7.67
CA SER A 6 -14.49 -11.28 7.30
C SER A 6 -14.45 -9.86 7.89
N HIS A 7 -13.55 -9.03 7.39
CA HIS A 7 -13.80 -7.61 7.32
C HIS A 7 -14.58 -7.42 6.02
N GLY A 8 -15.78 -6.83 6.07
CA GLY A 8 -16.47 -6.39 4.85
C GLY A 8 -15.46 -5.68 3.97
N GLN A 9 -15.49 -5.92 2.65
CA GLN A 9 -14.50 -5.30 1.80
C GLN A 9 -14.63 -3.79 2.00
N PRO A 10 -13.53 -3.02 2.08
CA PRO A 10 -13.60 -1.57 2.24
C PRO A 10 -14.52 -0.89 1.20
N ARG A 11 -14.73 -1.56 0.05
CA ARG A 11 -15.63 -1.19 -1.03
C ARG A 11 -17.13 -1.27 -0.71
N ASP A 12 -17.51 -2.01 0.33
CA ASP A 12 -18.91 -2.29 0.66
C ASP A 12 -19.57 -1.13 1.44
N HIS A 13 -18.80 -0.10 1.81
CA HIS A 13 -19.30 1.06 2.54
C HIS A 13 -19.46 2.29 1.63
N PRO A 14 -20.65 2.90 1.56
CA PRO A 14 -20.87 4.09 0.76
C PRO A 14 -20.01 5.25 1.26
N GLY A 15 -19.29 5.89 0.34
CA GLY A 15 -18.39 7.02 0.64
C GLY A 15 -16.95 6.63 0.97
N THR A 16 -16.62 5.33 1.08
CA THR A 16 -15.22 4.90 1.26
C THR A 16 -14.45 5.06 -0.04
N ARG A 17 -13.36 5.85 0.00
CA ARG A 17 -12.37 5.96 -1.07
C ARG A 17 -11.12 5.17 -0.68
N ILE A 18 -10.62 4.34 -1.59
CA ILE A 18 -9.48 3.46 -1.40
C ILE A 18 -8.25 4.10 -2.02
N VAL A 19 -7.21 4.29 -1.20
CA VAL A 19 -5.88 4.70 -1.69
C VAL A 19 -4.98 3.48 -1.79
N VAL A 20 -4.40 3.27 -2.97
CA VAL A 20 -3.40 2.23 -3.20
C VAL A 20 -2.02 2.88 -3.24
N VAL A 21 -1.15 2.50 -2.31
CA VAL A 21 0.24 2.95 -2.29
C VAL A 21 1.13 1.87 -2.88
N ARG A 22 1.79 2.15 -4.00
CA ARG A 22 2.71 1.23 -4.67
C ARG A 22 4.17 1.61 -4.43
N ALA A 23 5.04 0.62 -4.35
CA ALA A 23 6.49 0.80 -4.41
C ALA A 23 7.06 -0.32 -5.28
N SER A 24 8.22 -0.11 -5.91
CA SER A 24 8.89 -1.21 -6.59
C SER A 24 9.34 -2.27 -5.57
N HIS A 25 9.33 -3.53 -5.99
CA HIS A 25 9.77 -4.66 -5.15
C HIS A 25 11.18 -4.43 -4.61
N ASP A 26 12.10 -3.97 -5.48
CA ASP A 26 13.49 -3.70 -5.11
C ASP A 26 13.61 -2.63 -4.01
N LEU A 27 12.83 -1.55 -4.11
CA LEU A 27 12.85 -0.47 -3.14
C LEU A 27 12.25 -0.90 -1.81
N LEU A 28 11.19 -1.71 -1.84
CA LEU A 28 10.60 -2.29 -0.65
C LEU A 28 11.60 -3.22 0.04
N ALA A 29 12.21 -4.14 -0.70
CA ALA A 29 13.22 -5.08 -0.19
C ALA A 29 14.39 -4.34 0.46
N ARG A 30 14.86 -3.24 -0.15
CA ARG A 30 15.91 -2.38 0.40
C ARG A 30 15.48 -1.73 1.71
N ARG A 31 14.31 -1.07 1.73
CA ARG A 31 13.78 -0.39 2.91
C ARG A 31 13.49 -1.36 4.06
N LEU A 32 13.05 -2.58 3.78
CA LEU A 32 12.81 -3.60 4.79
C LEU A 32 14.14 -4.09 5.40
N ARG A 33 15.16 -4.32 4.57
CA ARG A 33 16.52 -4.65 5.04
C ARG A 33 17.12 -3.54 5.90
N ASP A 34 17.04 -2.29 5.45
CA ASP A 34 17.60 -1.12 6.15
C ASP A 34 16.95 -0.91 7.53
N ARG A 35 15.67 -1.27 7.67
CA ARG A 35 14.94 -1.12 8.94
C ARG A 35 15.34 -2.12 10.02
N ARG A 36 16.15 -3.16 9.72
CA ARG A 36 16.71 -4.18 10.65
C ARG A 36 15.75 -4.76 11.72
N ARG A 37 14.44 -4.64 11.53
CA ARG A 37 13.41 -5.04 12.51
C ARG A 37 12.81 -6.42 12.22
N GLU A 38 13.17 -7.04 11.10
CA GLU A 38 12.54 -8.27 10.60
C GLU A 38 13.63 -9.30 10.25
N SER A 39 13.37 -10.57 10.55
CA SER A 39 14.23 -11.68 10.11
C SER A 39 14.15 -11.85 8.60
N ALA A 40 15.15 -12.51 7.99
CA ALA A 40 15.15 -12.80 6.55
C ALA A 40 13.89 -13.57 6.12
N GLN A 41 13.38 -14.46 6.99
CA GLN A 41 12.13 -15.19 6.77
C GLN A 41 10.91 -14.28 6.75
N ALA A 42 10.78 -13.35 7.70
CA ALA A 42 9.67 -12.40 7.75
C ALA A 42 9.64 -11.49 6.51
N LEU A 43 10.82 -11.12 6.00
CA LEU A 43 10.99 -10.35 4.77
C LEU A 43 10.47 -11.13 3.55
N ALA A 44 10.87 -12.40 3.41
CA ALA A 44 10.45 -13.27 2.32
C ALA A 44 8.94 -13.53 2.32
N GLU A 45 8.34 -13.78 3.49
CA GLU A 45 6.89 -13.93 3.62
C GLU A 45 6.13 -12.66 3.22
N ARG A 46 6.70 -11.50 3.53
CA ARG A 46 6.10 -10.21 3.19
C ARG A 46 6.21 -9.90 1.70
N GLU A 47 7.35 -10.21 1.08
CA GLU A 47 7.51 -10.12 -0.37
C GLU A 47 6.55 -11.05 -1.11
N ALA A 48 6.40 -12.29 -0.65
CA ALA A 48 5.47 -13.26 -1.21
C ALA A 48 4.00 -12.79 -1.13
N ARG A 49 3.59 -12.17 -0.01
CA ARG A 49 2.23 -11.59 0.11
C ARG A 49 2.00 -10.44 -0.87
N ASN A 50 3.00 -9.60 -1.11
CA ASN A 50 2.87 -8.46 -2.00
C ASN A 50 2.78 -8.86 -3.49
N LEU A 51 3.37 -10.00 -3.87
CA LEU A 51 3.21 -10.57 -5.21
C LEU A 51 1.76 -11.01 -5.51
N LEU A 52 0.94 -11.24 -4.48
CA LEU A 52 -0.46 -11.64 -4.65
C LEU A 52 -1.41 -10.46 -4.95
N TRP A 53 -0.91 -9.21 -4.93
CA TRP A 53 -1.73 -8.00 -5.03
C TRP A 53 -1.46 -7.14 -6.29
N PRO A 54 -1.20 -7.69 -7.49
CA PRO A 54 -0.94 -6.88 -8.68
C PRO A 54 -2.16 -6.04 -9.08
N GLU A 55 -3.37 -6.57 -8.89
CA GLU A 55 -4.61 -6.02 -9.42
C GLU A 55 -5.38 -5.11 -8.45
N LEU A 56 -4.80 -4.71 -7.31
CA LEU A 56 -5.51 -3.87 -6.38
C LEU A 56 -5.75 -2.47 -7.01
N ARG A 57 -6.99 -2.21 -7.41
CA ARG A 57 -7.43 -0.90 -7.91
C ARG A 57 -8.01 -0.08 -6.74
N GLY A 58 -7.64 1.19 -6.67
CA GLY A 58 -8.26 2.16 -5.77
C GLY A 58 -8.66 3.42 -6.51
N ASP A 59 -9.33 4.31 -5.81
CA ASP A 59 -9.78 5.63 -6.29
C ASP A 59 -8.60 6.60 -6.45
N LEU A 60 -7.50 6.36 -5.72
CA LEU A 60 -6.24 7.08 -5.87
C LEU A 60 -5.08 6.09 -5.81
N GLU A 61 -4.15 6.25 -6.74
CA GLU A 61 -2.88 5.53 -6.74
C GLU A 61 -1.73 6.47 -6.38
N VAL A 62 -0.92 6.08 -5.40
CA VAL A 62 0.25 6.82 -4.94
C VAL A 62 1.49 5.97 -5.15
N VAL A 63 2.40 6.43 -6.00
CA VAL A 63 3.66 5.73 -6.27
C VAL A 63 4.75 6.26 -5.35
N ASN A 64 5.21 5.42 -4.42
CA ASN A 64 6.30 5.68 -3.49
C ASN A 64 7.61 5.07 -4.01
N GLN A 65 8.12 5.63 -5.12
CA GLN A 65 9.35 5.19 -5.80
C GLN A 65 10.46 6.24 -5.70
N GLY A 66 10.80 6.65 -4.48
CA GLY A 66 11.87 7.63 -4.27
C GLY A 66 11.81 8.28 -2.90
N ARG A 67 11.76 9.63 -2.90
CA ARG A 67 11.57 10.44 -1.70
C ARG A 67 10.16 10.26 -1.16
N ILE A 68 10.03 10.13 0.16
CA ILE A 68 8.71 9.91 0.78
C ILE A 68 7.83 11.15 0.64
N GLU A 69 8.44 12.33 0.58
CA GLU A 69 7.78 13.62 0.44
C GLU A 69 6.97 13.72 -0.86
N ASP A 70 7.44 13.10 -1.95
CA ASP A 70 6.71 13.08 -3.24
C ASP A 70 5.44 12.22 -3.16
N ALA A 71 5.52 11.09 -2.46
CA ALA A 71 4.36 10.23 -2.21
C ALA A 71 3.34 10.94 -1.28
N VAL A 72 3.84 11.63 -0.24
CA VAL A 72 3.00 12.41 0.67
C VAL A 72 2.30 13.54 -0.07
N ARG A 73 3.01 14.31 -0.91
CA ARG A 73 2.40 15.38 -1.71
C ARG A 73 1.30 14.85 -2.61
N THR A 74 1.56 13.76 -3.34
CA THR A 74 0.57 13.12 -4.21
C THR A 74 -0.69 12.69 -3.43
N LEU A 75 -0.49 12.10 -2.25
CA LEU A 75 -1.58 11.72 -1.36
C LEU A 75 -2.39 12.95 -0.90
N THR A 76 -1.71 13.97 -0.40
CA THR A 76 -2.34 15.20 0.09
C THR A 76 -3.14 15.89 -1.02
N ASP A 77 -2.56 16.07 -2.20
CA ASP A 77 -3.23 16.69 -3.34
C ASP A 77 -4.45 15.89 -3.78
N GLY A 78 -4.35 14.55 -3.78
CA GLY A 78 -5.47 13.65 -4.10
C GLY A 78 -6.62 13.78 -3.11
N VAL A 79 -6.32 13.77 -1.81
CA VAL A 79 -7.33 13.94 -0.75
C VAL A 79 -7.94 15.34 -0.77
N LEU A 80 -7.15 16.39 -1.00
CA LEU A 80 -7.68 17.76 -1.10
C LEU A 80 -8.65 17.90 -2.27
N ARG A 81 -8.35 17.30 -3.43
CA ARG A 81 -9.30 17.27 -4.57
C ARG A 81 -10.60 16.58 -4.20
N TRP A 82 -10.55 15.49 -3.44
CA TRP A 82 -11.73 14.78 -2.97
C TRP A 82 -12.58 15.58 -1.99
N LEU A 83 -11.95 16.42 -1.17
CA LEU A 83 -12.65 17.30 -0.24
C LEU A 83 -13.23 18.54 -0.95
N ALA A 84 -12.69 18.91 -2.10
CA ALA A 84 -13.20 20.00 -2.93
C ALA A 84 -14.39 19.59 -3.84
N GLY A 85 -14.64 18.28 -4.02
CA GLY A 85 -15.79 17.72 -4.76
C GLY A 85 -15.57 16.30 -5.29
#